data_AF-A0A2G9P2F7-F1
#
_entry.id   AF-A0A2G9P2F7-F1
#
_cell.length_a   1.000
_cell.length_b   1.000
_cell.length_c   1.000
_cell.angle_alpha   90.00
_cell.angle_beta   90.00
_cell.angle_gamma   90.00
#
_symmetry.space_group_name_H-M   'P 1'
#
loop_
_entity.id
_entity.type
_entity.pdbx_description
1 polymer ?
#
loop_
_entity_poly.entity_id
_entity_poly.type
_entity_poly.pdbx_seq_one_letter_code
_entity_poly.pdbx_strand_id
1 'polypeptide(L)'
;LQCSVMYGKHEDKEPVYRCIECNEESNELYRDYKHGVLKITICKSCQKPVDKYIEYDPVIILINAMLCKAQAYRHILFNTKINVSLLTCNIQIAFS
;
A
#
# COMPACT_ATOMS: atom_id res chain seq x y z
N LEU A 1 -26.12 -18.68 10.63
CA LEU A 1 -25.61 -18.66 12.02
C LEU A 1 -24.20 -18.07 11.97
N GLN A 2 -24.03 -16.84 11.49
CA GLN A 2 -24.17 -15.59 12.27
C GLN A 2 -23.26 -15.60 13.49
N CYS A 3 -22.08 -15.01 13.33
CA CYS A 3 -21.35 -14.42 14.45
C CYS A 3 -21.24 -12.93 14.15
N SER A 4 -22.26 -12.20 14.60
CA SER A 4 -22.25 -10.74 14.65
C SER A 4 -21.61 -10.34 15.97
N VAL A 5 -20.51 -9.59 15.92
CA VAL A 5 -20.18 -8.62 16.97
C VAL A 5 -19.91 -7.28 16.29
N MET A 6 -20.60 -6.28 16.84
CA MET A 6 -20.85 -4.95 16.32
C MET A 6 -19.74 -3.96 16.70
N TYR A 7 -19.28 -3.15 15.74
CA TYR A 7 -18.92 -1.74 15.92
C TYR A 7 -19.41 -1.07 14.62
N GLY A 8 -20.55 -0.38 14.62
CA GLY A 8 -20.62 1.03 14.98
C GLY A 8 -20.56 1.86 13.69
N LYS A 9 -21.62 2.61 13.37
CA LYS A 9 -21.68 3.54 12.23
C LYS A 9 -20.44 4.44 12.21
N HIS A 10 -19.51 4.16 11.31
CA HIS A 10 -18.61 5.15 10.75
C HIS A 10 -18.84 5.10 9.25
N GLU A 11 -19.08 6.25 8.66
CA GLU A 11 -19.14 6.40 7.22
C GLU A 11 -17.73 6.08 6.69
N ASP A 12 -17.53 4.80 6.31
CA ASP A 12 -16.26 4.27 5.82
C ASP A 12 -15.91 4.99 4.52
N LYS A 13 -15.20 6.12 4.60
CA LYS A 13 -14.54 6.68 3.44
C LYS A 13 -13.54 5.65 2.98
N GLU A 14 -13.82 4.99 1.84
CA GLU A 14 -12.85 4.13 1.20
C GLU A 14 -11.51 4.87 1.10
N PRO A 15 -10.39 4.20 1.43
CA PRO A 15 -9.09 4.85 1.37
C PRO A 15 -8.83 5.34 -0.05
N VAL A 16 -8.71 6.66 -0.21
CA VAL A 16 -8.38 7.29 -1.50
C VAL A 16 -6.88 7.14 -1.73
N TYR A 17 -6.50 6.27 -2.65
CA TYR A 17 -5.11 6.06 -3.05
C TYR A 17 -4.70 7.04 -4.15
N ARG A 18 -3.39 7.21 -4.36
CA ARG A 18 -2.83 8.08 -5.40
C ARG A 18 -1.88 7.32 -6.29
N CYS A 19 -1.99 7.51 -7.60
CA CYS A 19 -1.04 6.95 -8.55
C CYS A 19 0.36 7.52 -8.33
N ILE A 20 1.37 6.66 -8.14
CA ILE A 20 2.77 7.08 -7.92
C ILE A 20 3.38 7.78 -9.14
N GLU A 21 2.79 7.62 -10.33
CA GLU A 21 3.30 8.19 -11.58
C GLU A 21 2.67 9.55 -11.91
N CYS A 22 1.34 9.65 -11.90
CA CYS A 22 0.61 10.85 -12.31
C CYS A 22 -0.20 11.55 -11.21
N ASN A 23 -0.19 11.05 -9.98
CA ASN A 23 -0.91 11.61 -8.82
C ASN A 23 -2.46 11.62 -8.92
N GLU A 24 -3.00 10.95 -9.93
CA GLU A 24 -4.45 10.73 -10.08
C GLU A 24 -4.99 9.84 -8.94
N GLU A 25 -6.21 10.10 -8.49
CA GLU A 25 -6.86 9.30 -7.46
C GLU A 25 -7.21 7.89 -7.98
N SER A 26 -7.12 6.90 -7.09
CA SER A 26 -7.46 5.51 -7.36
C SER A 26 -8.20 4.92 -6.18
N ASN A 27 -9.25 4.15 -6.45
CA ASN A 27 -10.06 3.52 -5.41
C ASN A 27 -9.40 2.24 -4.86
N GLU A 28 -8.46 1.67 -5.61
CA GLU A 28 -7.82 0.39 -5.30
C GLU A 28 -6.36 0.40 -5.78
N LEU A 29 -5.46 -0.22 -4.99
CA LEU A 29 -4.07 -0.48 -5.38
C LEU A 29 -3.90 -1.83 -6.07
N TYR A 30 -4.70 -2.82 -5.67
CA TYR A 30 -4.66 -4.18 -6.19
C TYR A 30 -6.06 -4.78 -6.21
N ARG A 31 -6.27 -5.79 -7.06
CA ARG A 31 -7.42 -6.70 -7.01
C ARG A 31 -6.99 -8.09 -6.63
N ASP A 32 -7.77 -8.70 -5.75
CA ASP A 32 -7.68 -10.12 -5.46
C ASP A 32 -8.54 -10.90 -6.45
N TYR A 33 -7.90 -11.78 -7.23
CA TYR A 33 -8.60 -12.70 -8.11
C TYR A 33 -8.84 -14.01 -7.37
N LYS A 34 -9.94 -14.72 -7.69
CA LYS A 34 -10.45 -15.94 -7.00
C LYS A 34 -9.49 -17.16 -6.89
N HIS A 35 -8.21 -16.99 -7.17
CA HIS A 35 -7.14 -17.97 -7.05
C HIS A 35 -5.96 -17.46 -6.19
N GLY A 36 -6.15 -16.40 -5.39
CA GLY A 36 -5.10 -15.85 -4.51
C GLY A 36 -4.01 -15.09 -5.26
N VAL A 37 -4.26 -14.72 -6.52
CA VAL A 37 -3.33 -13.90 -7.31
C VAL A 37 -3.74 -12.44 -7.14
N LEU A 38 -2.91 -11.69 -6.43
CA LEU A 38 -3.01 -10.24 -6.33
C LEU A 38 -2.50 -9.63 -7.63
N LYS A 39 -3.27 -8.72 -8.23
CA LYS A 39 -2.85 -7.98 -9.42
C LYS A 39 -2.91 -6.49 -9.15
N ILE A 40 -1.80 -5.80 -9.37
CA ILE A 40 -1.72 -4.33 -9.26
C ILE A 40 -2.72 -3.67 -10.21
N THR A 41 -3.48 -2.71 -9.71
CA THR A 41 -4.41 -1.92 -10.49
C THR A 41 -3.66 -1.01 -11.46
N ILE A 42 -4.18 -0.88 -12.68
CA ILE A 42 -3.65 0.06 -13.69
C ILE A 42 -4.38 1.40 -13.56
N CYS A 43 -3.62 2.48 -13.51
CA CYS A 43 -4.15 3.83 -13.44
C CYS A 43 -4.88 4.18 -14.75
N LYS A 44 -6.13 4.65 -14.65
CA LYS A 44 -6.95 5.03 -15.82
C LYS A 44 -6.38 6.22 -16.60
N SER A 45 -5.67 7.12 -15.93
CA SER A 45 -5.12 8.35 -16.52
C SER A 45 -3.82 8.08 -17.29
N CYS A 46 -2.81 7.49 -16.65
CA CYS A 46 -1.48 7.30 -17.27
C CYS A 46 -1.20 5.88 -17.78
N GLN A 47 -2.12 4.93 -17.60
CA GLN A 47 -1.99 3.52 -18.05
C GLN A 47 -0.77 2.78 -17.47
N LYS A 48 -0.21 3.27 -16.36
CA LYS A 48 0.85 2.61 -15.58
C LYS A 48 0.28 1.97 -14.31
N PRO A 49 0.98 1.02 -13.67
CA PRO A 49 0.59 0.51 -12.36
C PRO A 49 0.41 1.66 -11.36
N VAL A 50 -0.71 1.66 -10.62
CA VAL A 50 -1.04 2.71 -9.64
C VAL A 50 0.06 2.82 -8.60
N ASP A 51 0.51 1.68 -8.10
CA ASP A 51 1.63 1.61 -7.19
C ASP A 51 2.36 0.26 -7.30
N LYS A 52 3.60 0.29 -7.79
CA LYS A 52 4.44 -0.91 -7.91
C LYS A 52 5.14 -1.28 -6.60
N TYR A 53 5.25 -0.35 -5.66
CA TYR A 53 6.02 -0.57 -4.43
C TYR A 53 5.28 -1.45 -3.42
N ILE A 54 4.01 -1.77 -3.66
CA ILE A 54 3.24 -2.68 -2.79
C ILE A 54 3.80 -4.11 -2.75
N GLU A 55 4.52 -4.52 -3.80
CA GLU A 55 5.16 -5.84 -3.90
C GLU A 55 6.63 -5.81 -3.46
N TYR A 56 7.17 -4.63 -3.15
CA TYR A 56 8.59 -4.44 -2.86
C TYR A 56 8.86 -4.52 -1.36
N ASP A 57 10.01 -5.06 -1.00
CA ASP A 57 10.50 -5.00 0.38
C ASP A 57 10.69 -3.53 0.84
N PRO A 58 10.35 -3.19 2.10
CA PRO A 58 10.50 -1.84 2.64
C PRO A 58 11.90 -1.23 2.46
N VAL A 59 12.95 -2.06 2.48
CA VAL A 59 14.34 -1.62 2.25
C VAL A 59 14.52 -1.04 0.84
N ILE A 60 13.92 -1.66 -0.19
CA ILE A 60 14.00 -1.18 -1.57
C ILE A 60 13.23 0.15 -1.71
N ILE A 61 12.08 0.26 -1.06
CA ILE A 61 11.28 1.49 -1.02
C ILE A 61 12.10 2.63 -0.37
N LEU A 62 12.75 2.33 0.76
CA LEU A 62 13.60 3.27 1.48
C LEU A 62 14.79 3.74 0.63
N ILE A 63 15.48 2.83 -0.06
CA ILE A 63 16.58 3.18 -0.96
C ILE A 63 16.09 4.11 -2.08
N ASN A 64 14.93 3.83 -2.69
CA ASN A 64 14.39 4.70 -3.73
C ASN A 64 13.96 6.07 -3.19
N ALA A 65 13.50 6.15 -1.94
CA ALA A 65 13.24 7.43 -1.27
C ALA A 65 14.54 8.20 -0.96
N MET A 66 15.61 7.53 -0.54
CA MET A 66 16.94 8.13 -0.36
C MET A 66 17.51 8.67 -1.68
N LEU A 67 17.21 8.01 -2.79
CA LEU A 67 17.53 8.47 -4.14
C LEU A 67 16.59 9.56 -4.66
N CYS A 68 15.77 10.14 -3.79
CA CYS A 68 14.81 11.20 -4.10
C CYS A 68 13.84 10.87 -5.25
N LYS A 69 13.51 9.58 -5.46
CA LYS A 69 12.55 9.21 -6.51
C LYS A 69 11.14 9.61 -6.09
N ALA A 70 10.52 10.50 -6.87
CA ALA A 70 9.18 11.02 -6.62
C ALA A 70 8.14 9.91 -6.39
N GLN A 71 8.26 8.77 -7.09
CA GLN A 71 7.34 7.65 -6.94
C GLN A 71 7.40 7.04 -5.53
N ALA A 72 8.61 6.93 -4.94
CA ALA A 72 8.78 6.35 -3.61
C ALA A 72 8.18 7.27 -2.54
N TYR A 73 8.36 8.59 -2.67
CA TYR A 73 7.70 9.55 -1.79
C TYR A 73 6.18 9.49 -1.89
N ARG A 74 5.61 9.40 -3.10
CA ARG A 74 4.15 9.29 -3.28
C ARG A 74 3.60 7.99 -2.67
N HIS A 75 4.33 6.89 -2.80
CA HIS A 75 3.98 5.64 -2.11
C HIS A 75 3.89 5.85 -0.60
N ILE A 76 4.97 6.35 0.01
CA ILE A 76 5.09 6.56 1.47
C ILE A 76 4.00 7.52 1.99
N LEU A 77 3.74 8.60 1.26
CA LEU A 77 2.82 9.65 1.70
C LEU A 77 1.34 9.28 1.54
N PHE A 78 0.98 8.57 0.47
CA PHE A 78 -0.43 8.40 0.09
C PHE A 78 -0.92 6.95 0.09
N ASN A 79 -0.03 5.98 -0.12
CA ASN A 79 -0.42 4.58 -0.34
C ASN A 79 0.07 3.63 0.78
N THR A 80 0.98 4.07 1.64
CA THR A 80 1.42 3.30 2.81
C THR A 80 0.58 3.67 4.03
N LYS A 81 0.00 2.67 4.70
CA LYS A 81 -0.44 2.82 6.10
C LYS A 81 0.79 2.58 6.96
N ILE A 82 1.26 3.59 7.70
CA ILE A 82 2.40 3.45 8.61
C ILE A 82 2.02 2.41 9.68
N ASN A 83 2.36 1.14 9.44
CA ASN A 83 2.23 0.08 10.42
C ASN A 83 3.59 -0.09 11.06
N VAL A 84 3.77 0.53 12.23
CA VAL A 84 5.02 0.61 12.99
C VAL A 84 5.56 -0.76 13.43
N SER A 85 4.84 -1.84 13.13
CA SER A 85 5.18 -3.23 13.47
C SER A 85 6.31 -3.84 12.62
N LEU A 86 6.70 -3.23 11.49
CA LEU A 86 7.87 -3.69 10.72
C LEU A 86 9.22 -3.29 11.32
N LEU A 87 9.26 -2.33 12.26
CA LEU A 87 10.48 -2.02 13.03
C LEU A 87 10.70 -2.98 14.19
N THR A 88 9.66 -3.62 14.73
CA THR A 88 9.80 -4.44 15.94
C THR A 88 10.22 -5.88 15.66
N CYS A 89 9.96 -6.43 14.47
CA CYS A 89 10.30 -7.82 14.17
C CYS A 89 11.80 -8.03 13.89
N ASN A 90 12.52 -7.03 13.38
CA ASN A 90 13.96 -7.15 13.10
C ASN A 90 14.85 -6.99 14.34
N ILE A 91 14.34 -6.43 15.45
CA ILE A 91 15.12 -6.33 16.70
C ILE A 91 15.10 -7.66 17.47
N GLN A 92 14.05 -8.49 17.32
CA GLN A 92 13.99 -9.77 18.03
C GLN A 92 14.95 -10.83 17.46
N ILE A 93 15.23 -10.81 16.15
CA ILE A 93 16.08 -11.83 15.49
C ILE A 93 17.58 -11.56 15.75
N ALA A 94 17.96 -10.33 16.13
CA ALA A 94 19.34 -9.99 16.44
C ALA A 94 19.76 -10.31 17.91
N PHE A 95 18.83 -10.76 18.77
CA PHE A 95 19.07 -11.00 20.20
C PHE A 95 18.60 -12.39 20.68
N SER A 96 18.60 -13.41 19.83
CA SER A 96 18.39 -14.81 20.25
C SER A 96 19.48 -15.72 19.70
#